data_AF-A0A259PP82-F1
#
_entry.id   AF-A0A259PP82-F1
#
_cell.length_a   1.000
_cell.length_b   1.000
_cell.length_c   1.000
_cell.angle_alpha   90.00
_cell.angle_beta   90.00
_cell.angle_gamma   90.00
#
_symmetry.space_group_name_H-M   'P 1'
#
loop_
_entity.id
_entity.type
_entity.pdbx_description
1 polymer ?
#
loop_
_entity_poly.entity_id
_entity_poly.type
_entity_poly.pdbx_seq_one_letter_code
_entity_poly.pdbx_strand_id
1 'polypeptide(L)' 'VLAQVAALLAEHEVSIEAVRQSPAAGDAAHLVITTHIASEANLRATVAAIAGLAVVRAVLSVLRVEGA' A
#
# COMPACT_ATOMS: atom_id res chain seq x y z
N VAL A 1 1.47 2.01 11.97
CA VAL A 1 0.83 1.83 10.64
C VAL A 1 1.85 1.48 9.56
N LEU A 2 2.78 2.38 9.21
CA LEU A 2 3.70 2.16 8.07
C LEU A 2 4.46 0.82 8.12
N ALA A 3 5.01 0.44 9.27
CA ALA A 3 5.72 -0.84 9.41
C ALA A 3 4.83 -2.07 9.12
N GLN A 4 3.56 -2.04 9.53
CA GLN A 4 2.61 -3.14 9.27
C GLN A 4 2.26 -3.23 7.78
N VAL A 5 2.07 -2.08 7.13
CA VAL A 5 1.81 -2.03 5.69
C VAL A 5 3.03 -2.55 4.94
N ALA A 6 4.24 -2.07 5.26
CA ALA A 6 5.47 -2.54 4.62
C ALA A 6 5.71 -4.04 4.80
N ALA A 7 5.38 -4.60 5.97
CA ALA A 7 5.47 -6.04 6.22
C ALA A 7 4.54 -6.84 5.29
N LEU A 8 3.28 -6.42 5.12
CA LEU A 8 2.36 -7.07 4.18
C LEU A 8 2.83 -7.00 2.73
N LEU A 9 3.40 -5.87 2.30
CA LEU A 9 4.00 -5.78 0.96
C LEU A 9 5.12 -6.81 0.79
N ALA A 10 5.99 -6.96 1.79
CA ALA A 10 7.08 -7.92 1.77
C ALA A 10 6.59 -9.39 1.79
N GLU A 11 5.57 -9.71 2.58
CA GLU A 11 4.94 -11.05 2.64
C GLU A 11 4.38 -11.51 1.29
N HIS A 12 3.96 -10.57 0.44
CA HIS A 12 3.47 -10.83 -0.91
C HIS A 12 4.52 -10.58 -2.00
N GLU A 13 5.81 -10.49 -1.65
CA GLU A 13 6.91 -10.26 -2.59
C GLU A 13 6.76 -8.97 -3.44
N VAL A 14 6.15 -7.94 -2.87
CA VAL A 14 5.98 -6.62 -3.50
C VAL A 14 7.00 -5.65 -2.93
N SER A 15 7.95 -5.21 -3.75
CA SER A 15 8.96 -4.22 -3.35
C SER A 15 8.41 -2.79 -3.45
N ILE A 16 8.75 -1.97 -2.46
CA ILE A 16 8.39 -0.54 -2.42
C ILE A 16 9.41 0.26 -3.23
N GLU A 17 8.92 1.09 -4.14
CA GLU A 17 9.73 2.10 -4.82
C GLU A 17 9.75 3.40 -4.01
N ALA A 18 8.57 3.88 -3.60
CA ALA A 18 8.43 5.11 -2.84
C ALA A 18 7.23 5.06 -1.90
N VAL A 19 7.35 5.79 -0.77
CA VAL A 19 6.24 6.03 0.14
C VAL A 19 6.14 7.52 0.41
N ARG A 20 4.93 8.06 0.29
CA ARG A 20 4.60 9.41 0.72
C ARG A 20 3.50 9.36 1.76
N GLN A 21 3.80 9.89 2.94
CA GLN A 21 2.83 10.05 4.02
C GLN A 21 2.50 11.54 4.17
N SER A 22 1.22 11.88 4.19
CA SER A 22 0.74 13.25 4.46
C SER A 22 -0.30 13.26 5.57
N PRO A 23 -0.40 14.34 6.36
CA PRO A 23 -1.47 14.48 7.35
C PRO A 23 -2.86 14.37 6.70
N ALA A 24 -3.80 13.81 7.44
CA ALA A 24 -5.23 13.84 7.13
C ALA A 24 -6.00 14.41 8.33
N ALA A 25 -7.32 14.56 8.23
CA ALA A 25 -8.12 15.15 9.31
C ALA A 25 -8.07 14.30 10.59
N GLY A 26 -7.88 14.97 11.74
CA GLY A 26 -7.75 14.33 13.05
C GLY A 26 -6.44 13.56 13.19
N ASP A 27 -6.49 12.41 13.87
CA ASP A 27 -5.34 11.54 14.08
C ASP A 27 -5.14 10.54 12.93
N ALA A 28 -5.14 11.02 11.70
CA ALA A 28 -5.06 10.20 10.49
C ALA A 28 -3.93 10.65 9.58
N ALA A 29 -3.49 9.74 8.71
CA ALA A 29 -2.55 10.04 7.64
C ALA A 29 -3.00 9.37 6.35
N HIS A 30 -2.75 10.04 5.22
CA HIS A 30 -2.83 9.42 3.91
C HIS A 30 -1.46 8.85 3.55
N LEU A 31 -1.46 7.60 3.08
CA LEU A 31 -0.28 6.95 2.54
C LEU A 31 -0.48 6.74 1.05
N VAL A 32 0.48 7.18 0.26
CA VAL A 32 0.62 6.85 -1.17
C VAL A 32 1.86 5.99 -1.30
N ILE A 33 1.70 4.80 -1.87
CA ILE A 33 2.77 3.81 -2.03
C ILE A 33 2.90 3.52 -3.52
N THR A 34 4.11 3.71 -4.04
CA THR A 34 4.50 3.26 -5.38
C THR A 34 5.36 2.00 -5.23
N THR A 35 5.09 0.99 -6.03
CA THR A 35 5.80 -0.29 -6.00
C THR A 35 6.65 -0.44 -7.25
N HIS A 36 7.71 -1.24 -7.14
CA HIS A 36 8.35 -1.79 -8.33
C HIS A 36 7.39 -2.73 -9.07
N ILE A 37 7.80 -3.21 -10.25
CA ILE A 37 7.08 -4.25 -11.00
C ILE A 37 6.91 -5.49 -10.12
N ALA A 38 5.67 -5.95 -10.01
CA ALA A 38 5.28 -7.18 -9.32
C ALA A 38 4.16 -7.86 -10.09
N SER A 39 3.87 -9.13 -9.76
CA SER A 39 2.77 -9.85 -10.40
C SER A 39 1.42 -9.21 -10.02
N GLU A 40 0.48 -9.20 -10.97
CA GLU A 40 -0.89 -8.72 -10.74
C GLU A 40 -1.60 -9.51 -9.62
N ALA A 41 -1.27 -10.79 -9.46
CA ALA A 41 -1.79 -11.62 -8.37
C ALA A 41 -1.27 -11.15 -7.01
N ASN A 42 0.03 -10.86 -6.90
CA ASN A 42 0.66 -10.40 -5.67
C ASN A 42 0.14 -9.02 -5.28
N LEU A 43 0.07 -8.07 -6.24
CA LEU A 43 -0.47 -6.73 -5.99
C LEU A 43 -1.91 -6.78 -5.46
N ARG A 44 -2.78 -7.60 -6.07
CA ARG A 44 -4.16 -7.75 -5.62
C ARG A 44 -4.25 -8.39 -4.22
N ALA A 45 -3.44 -9.40 -3.93
CA ALA A 45 -3.40 -10.03 -2.61
C ALA A 45 -2.95 -9.01 -1.53
N THR A 46 -1.91 -8.24 -1.82
CA THR A 46 -1.41 -7.15 -0.98
C THR A 46 -2.48 -6.11 -0.68
N VAL A 47 -3.18 -5.61 -1.70
CA VAL A 47 -4.25 -4.62 -1.52
C VAL A 47 -5.36 -5.18 -0.62
N ALA A 48 -5.77 -6.43 -0.83
CA ALA A 48 -6.78 -7.08 -0.01
C ALA A 48 -6.32 -7.23 1.45
N ALA A 49 -5.06 -7.63 1.68
CA ALA A 49 -4.50 -7.75 3.02
C ALA A 49 -4.41 -6.40 3.74
N ILE A 50 -3.97 -5.34 3.05
CA ILE A 50 -3.91 -3.98 3.61
C ILE A 50 -5.31 -3.48 3.97
N ALA A 51 -6.31 -3.72 3.12
CA ALA A 51 -7.69 -3.33 3.37
C ALA A 51 -8.30 -4.06 4.60
N GLY A 52 -7.75 -5.21 4.99
CA GLY A 52 -8.16 -5.97 6.17
C GLY A 52 -7.49 -5.54 7.48
N LEU A 53 -6.49 -4.65 7.45
CA LEU A 53 -5.84 -4.18 8.67
C LEU A 53 -6.76 -3.29 9.51
N ALA A 54 -6.92 -3.59 10.80
CA ALA A 54 -7.76 -2.80 11.71
C ALA A 54 -7.35 -1.31 11.81
N VAL A 55 -6.09 -0.98 11.52
CA VAL A 55 -5.57 0.39 11.54
C VAL A 55 -5.80 1.15 10.23
N VAL A 56 -6.24 0.49 9.17
CA VAL A 56 -6.51 1.07 7.86
C VAL A 56 -8.00 1.38 7.76
N ARG A 57 -8.35 2.66 7.59
CA ARG A 57 -9.75 3.08 7.47
C ARG A 57 -10.35 2.73 6.12
N ALA A 58 -9.59 2.94 5.05
CA ALA A 58 -9.99 2.64 3.68
C ALA A 58 -8.79 2.66 2.74
N VAL A 59 -8.85 1.86 1.66
CA VAL A 59 -8.01 2.01 0.48
C VAL A 59 -8.76 2.91 -0.51
N LEU A 60 -8.27 4.13 -0.71
CA LEU A 60 -8.99 5.14 -1.52
C LEU A 60 -8.90 4.88 -3.02
N SER A 61 -7.75 4.41 -3.50
CA SER A 61 -7.50 4.17 -4.92
C SER A 61 -6.38 3.17 -5.12
N VAL A 62 -6.51 2.35 -6.16
CA VAL A 62 -5.44 1.50 -6.69
C VAL A 62 -5.28 1.85 -8.16
N LEU A 63 -4.11 2.33 -8.54
CA LEU A 63 -3.80 2.75 -9.90
C LEU A 63 -2.62 1.94 -10.40
N ARG A 64 -2.76 1.39 -11.60
CA ARG A 64 -1.66 0.72 -12.30
C ARG A 64 -0.78 1.77 -12.97
N VAL A 65 0.53 1.66 -12.79
CA VAL A 65 1.52 2.55 -13.41
C VAL A 65 2.19 1.78 -14.54
N GLU A 66 2.23 2.39 -15.73
CA GLU A 66 2.82 1.80 -16.95
C GLU A 66 3.88 2.75 -17.50
N GLY A 67 4.96 2.21 -18.06
CA GLY A 67 5.98 3.00 -18.79
C GLY A 67 7.01 3.74 -17.92
N ALA A 68 7.29 3.24 -16.72
CA ALA A 68 8.42 3.68 -15.89
C ALA A 68 9.78 3.26 -16.47
#